data_AF-X6EYR2-F1
#
_entry.id   AF-X6EYR2-F1
#
_cell.length_a   1.000
_cell.length_b   1.000
_cell.length_c   1.000
_cell.angle_alpha   90.00
_cell.angle_beta   90.00
_cell.angle_gamma   90.00
#
_symmetry.space_group_name_H-M   'P 1'
#
loop_
_entity.id
_entity.type
_entity.pdbx_description
1 polymer ?
#
loop_
_entity_poly.entity_id
_entity_poly.type
_entity_poly.pdbx_seq_one_letter_code
_entity_poly.pdbx_strand_id
1 'polypeptide(L)' 'MAELAAVVVANEDILEQSDPALDLARLLGVERLAAISRSRLDEAIDRARRYLAPT' A
#
# COMPACT_ATOMS: atom_id res chain seq x y z
N MET A 1 0.16 11.12 -2.15
CA MET A 1 -0.03 9.78 -2.75
C MET A 1 1.24 9.21 -3.36
N ALA A 2 2.15 10.01 -3.95
CA ALA A 2 3.43 9.49 -4.47
C ALA A 2 4.33 8.87 -3.39
N GLU A 3 4.40 9.49 -2.21
CA GLU A 3 5.18 8.97 -1.07
C GLU A 3 4.67 7.62 -0.57
N LEU A 4 3.34 7.43 -0.54
CA LEU A 4 2.74 6.17 -0.09
C LEU A 4 3.05 5.02 -1.05
N ALA A 5 3.01 5.27 -2.36
CA ALA A 5 3.38 4.28 -3.37
C ALA A 5 4.88 3.93 -3.29
N ALA A 6 5.74 4.91 -2.98
CA ALA A 6 7.17 4.66 -2.78
C ALA A 6 7.43 3.75 -1.57
N VAL A 7 6.66 3.89 -0.48
CA VAL A 7 6.72 2.96 0.66
C VAL A 7 6.35 1.54 0.23
N VAL A 8 5.31 1.37 -0.60
CA VAL A 8 4.90 0.05 -1.10
C VAL A 8 5.96 -0.56 -2.03
N VAL A 9 6.58 0.24 -2.90
CA VAL A 9 7.69 -0.23 -3.75
C VAL A 9 8.92 -0.64 -2.91
N ALA A 10 9.18 0.06 -1.80
CA ALA A 10 10.27 -0.28 -0.89
C ALA A 10 9.98 -1.52 -0.02
N ASN A 11 8.73 -1.96 0.07
CA ASN A 11 8.26 -3.13 0.84
C ASN A 11 7.35 -3.97 -0.06
N GLU A 12 7.91 -4.48 -1.15
CA GLU A 12 7.16 -5.20 -2.19
C GLU A 12 6.49 -6.48 -1.69
N ASP A 13 7.00 -7.07 -0.60
CA ASP A 13 6.45 -8.23 0.11
C ASP A 13 5.03 -7.99 0.66
N ILE A 14 4.65 -6.72 0.88
CA ILE A 14 3.29 -6.33 1.24
C ILE A 14 2.29 -6.71 0.13
N LEU A 15 2.69 -6.70 -1.13
CA LEU A 15 1.80 -6.99 -2.26
C LEU A 15 1.36 -8.46 -2.33
N GLU A 16 2.10 -9.35 -1.68
CA GLU A 16 1.83 -10.79 -1.60
C GLU A 16 0.96 -11.16 -0.39
N GLN A 17 0.74 -10.22 0.53
CA GLN A 17 -0.07 -10.47 1.73
C GLN A 17 -1.55 -10.63 1.37
N SER A 18 -2.28 -11.33 2.25
CA SER A 18 -3.72 -11.55 2.08
C SER A 18 -4.53 -10.25 2.17
N ASP A 19 -4.06 -9.27 2.94
CA ASP A 19 -4.65 -7.93 3.00
C ASP A 19 -3.57 -6.83 2.98
N PRO A 20 -3.05 -6.46 1.78
CA PRO A 20 -1.93 -5.53 1.63
C PRO A 20 -2.17 -4.15 2.25
N ALA A 21 -3.41 -3.65 2.23
CA ALA A 21 -3.71 -2.34 2.80
C ALA A 21 -3.83 -2.38 4.33
N LEU A 22 -4.17 -3.53 4.92
CA LEU A 22 -4.07 -3.69 6.39
C LEU A 22 -2.62 -3.75 6.82
N ASP A 23 -1.78 -4.51 6.13
CA ASP A 23 -0.36 -4.64 6.46
C ASP A 23 0.41 -3.32 6.21
N LEU A 24 0.07 -2.58 5.15
CA LEU A 24 0.60 -1.23 4.94
C LEU A 24 0.18 -0.26 6.06
N ALA A 25 -1.05 -0.34 6.56
CA ALA A 25 -1.48 0.48 7.68
C ALA A 25 -0.70 0.15 8.97
N ARG A 26 -0.44 -1.14 9.23
CA ARG A 26 0.40 -1.57 10.36
C ARG A 26 1.83 -1.06 10.23
N LEU A 27 2.42 -1.14 9.04
CA LEU A 27 3.76 -0.61 8.77
C LEU A 27 3.85 0.90 9.04
N LEU A 28 2.78 1.64 8.71
CA LEU A 28 2.67 3.08 8.95
C LEU A 28 2.27 3.44 10.40
N GLY A 29 2.09 2.46 11.29
CA GLY A 29 1.68 2.69 12.69
C GLY A 29 0.22 3.14 12.85
N VAL A 30 -0.64 2.86 11.86
CA VAL A 30 -2.07 3.23 11.89
C VAL A 30 -2.88 2.07 12.48
N GLU A 31 -3.24 2.18 13.76
CA GLU A 31 -3.97 1.11 14.48
C GLU A 31 -5.45 0.97 14.07
N ARG A 32 -6.07 2.03 13.51
CA ARG A 32 -7.48 2.00 13.10
C ARG A 32 -7.70 2.59 11.71
N LEU A 33 -7.96 1.72 10.75
CA LEU A 33 -8.27 2.08 9.37
C LEU A 33 -9.68 2.65 9.26
N ALA A 34 -9.79 3.98 9.19
CA ALA A 34 -11.02 4.61 8.70
C ALA A 34 -11.20 4.33 7.19
N ALA A 35 -12.45 4.22 6.71
CA ALA A 35 -12.75 3.89 5.31
C ALA A 35 -12.02 4.80 4.29
N ILE A 36 -11.87 6.09 4.61
CA ILE A 36 -11.12 7.05 3.76
C ILE A 36 -9.63 6.71 3.71
N SER A 37 -9.03 6.29 4.83
CA SER A 37 -7.63 5.89 4.87
C SER A 37 -7.40 4.61 4.09
N ARG A 38 -8.36 3.67 4.13
CA ARG A 38 -8.32 2.43 3.36
C ARG A 38 -8.26 2.69 1.85
N SER A 39 -9.18 3.51 1.33
CA SER A 39 -9.19 3.89 -0.10
C SER A 39 -7.86 4.49 -0.56
N ARG A 40 -7.20 5.29 0.30
CA ARG A 40 -5.91 5.91 -0.04
C ARG A 40 -4.76 4.89 -0.08
N LEU A 41 -4.80 3.87 0.77
CA LEU A 41 -3.81 2.79 0.77
C LEU A 41 -4.00 1.88 -0.45
N ASP A 42 -5.26 1.57 -0.80
CA ASP A 42 -5.58 0.80 -2.00
C ASP A 42 -5.07 1.51 -3.26
N GLU A 43 -5.27 2.83 -3.39
CA GLU A 43 -4.74 3.63 -4.50
C GLU A 43 -3.19 3.61 -4.59
N ALA A 44 -2.51 3.60 -3.43
CA ALA A 44 -1.05 3.54 -3.38
C ALA A 44 -0.53 2.17 -3.84
N ILE A 45 -1.20 1.10 -3.44
CA ILE A 45 -0.93 -0.28 -3.85
C ILE A 45 -1.10 -0.44 -5.37
N ASP A 46 -2.22 0.04 -5.92
CA ASP A 46 -2.48 -0.02 -7.36
C ASP A 46 -1.46 0.79 -8.17
N ARG A 47 -0.95 1.89 -7.62
CA ARG A 47 0.12 2.66 -8.25
C ARG A 47 1.46 1.92 -8.21
N ALA A 48 1.81 1.31 -7.08
CA ALA A 48 3.04 0.53 -6.94
C ALA A 48 3.04 -0.69 -7.87
N ARG A 49 1.91 -1.41 -7.98
CA ARG A 49 1.74 -2.53 -8.91
C ARG A 49 2.00 -2.12 -10.37
N ARG A 50 1.47 -0.97 -10.79
CA ARG A 50 1.71 -0.42 -12.13
C ARG A 50 3.17 0.00 -12.36
N TYR A 51 3.88 0.37 -11.30
CA TYR A 51 5.29 0.74 -11.39
C TYR A 51 6.21 -0.49 -11.48
N LEU A 52 5.84 -1.59 -10.81
CA LEU A 52 6.60 -2.84 -10.77
C LEU A 52 6.27 -3.80 -11.91
N ALA A 53 5.11 -3.65 -12.56
CA ALA A 53 4.76 -4.44 -13.73
C ALA A 53 5.77 -4.18 -14.86
N PRO A 54 6.45 -5.21 -15.38
CA PRO A 54 7.32 -5.05 -16.55
C PRO A 54 6.48 -4.58 -17.74
N THR A 55 7.00 -3.60 -18.49
CA THR A 55 6.35 -3.08 -19.71
C THR A 55 6.30 -4.13 -20.80
#